data_AF-A0A966FA66-F1
#
_entry.id   AF-A0A966FA66-F1
#
_cell.length_a   1.000
_cell.length_b   1.000
_cell.length_c   1.000
_cell.angle_alpha   90.00
_cell.angle_beta   90.00
_cell.angle_gamma   90.00
#
_symmetry.space_group_name_H-M   'P 1'
#
loop_
_entity.id
_entity.type
_entity.pdbx_description
1 polymer ?
#
loop_
_entity_poly.entity_id
_entity_poly.type
_entity_poly.pdbx_seq_one_letter_code
_entity_poly.pdbx_strand_id
1 'polypeptide(L)'
;NGAIEYLREGGMVLGPSSDSRYLRGFARLDPGDTLVMYTDGITECHNPKTGEEFGLQRLQALVRRNSTRPAAEIIATIFDAMKRYSGTDTPEDDQTVVLIRRPPAVTPTS
;
A
#
# COMPACT_ATOMS: atom_id res chain seq x y z
N ASN A 1 3.12 -0.88 -18.34
CA ASN A 1 4.29 -0.54 -17.49
C ASN A 1 3.93 0.64 -16.61
N GLY A 2 3.30 0.39 -15.45
CA GLY A 2 2.97 1.46 -14.49
C GLY A 2 4.19 1.81 -13.64
N ALA A 3 4.57 3.09 -13.64
CA ALA A 3 5.61 3.61 -12.76
C ALA A 3 5.16 3.56 -11.30
N ILE A 4 6.12 3.56 -10.36
CA ILE A 4 5.83 3.69 -8.93
C ILE A 4 6.37 5.04 -8.51
N GLU A 5 5.50 5.86 -7.94
CA GLU A 5 5.85 7.13 -7.34
C GLU A 5 5.67 7.02 -5.82
N TYR A 6 6.64 7.52 -5.06
CA TYR A 6 6.59 7.55 -3.61
C TYR A 6 6.23 8.96 -3.14
N LEU A 7 5.19 9.05 -2.31
CA LEU A 7 4.85 10.29 -1.62
C LEU A 7 5.81 10.46 -0.44
N ARG A 8 6.91 11.19 -0.65
CA ARG A 8 8.00 11.34 0.34
C ARG A 8 7.85 12.58 1.23
N GLU A 9 6.94 13.48 0.89
CA GLU A 9 6.73 14.71 1.65
C GLU A 9 5.90 14.41 2.90
N GLY A 10 6.48 14.73 4.05
CA GLY A 10 5.89 14.54 5.37
C GLY A 10 6.75 15.19 6.44
N GLY A 11 6.21 15.27 7.67
CA GLY A 11 6.94 15.69 8.87
C GLY A 11 7.24 14.52 9.78
N MET A 12 7.71 14.79 11.00
CA MET A 12 7.81 13.77 12.04
C MET A 12 6.45 13.14 12.37
N VAL A 13 6.46 12.04 13.13
CA VAL A 13 5.26 11.49 13.79
C VAL A 13 4.50 12.61 14.51
N LEU A 14 3.17 12.49 14.63
CA LEU A 14 2.36 13.46 15.38
C LEU A 14 2.72 13.42 16.87
N GLY A 15 2.89 14.58 17.51
CA GLY A 15 2.99 14.69 18.98
C GLY A 15 4.36 14.66 19.70
N PRO A 16 5.56 14.57 19.07
CA PRO A 16 6.83 14.61 19.81
C PRO A 16 7.19 16.01 20.33
N SER A 17 6.57 17.07 19.79
CA SER A 17 6.70 18.46 20.27
C SER A 17 5.51 19.30 19.81
N SER A 18 5.11 20.29 20.61
CA SER A 18 4.13 21.32 20.25
C SER A 18 4.58 22.21 19.08
N ASP A 19 5.89 22.23 18.79
CA ASP A 19 6.50 23.01 17.70
C ASP A 19 6.70 22.19 16.41
N SER A 20 6.15 20.99 16.35
CA SER A 20 6.30 20.10 15.19
C SER A 20 5.74 20.77 13.94
N ARG A 21 6.60 21.00 12.94
CA ARG A 21 6.19 21.47 11.62
C ARG A 21 5.94 20.29 10.71
N TYR A 22 4.71 20.16 10.24
CA TYR A 22 4.32 19.14 9.27
C TYR A 22 4.38 19.74 7.87
N LEU A 23 5.18 19.12 7.01
CA LEU A 23 5.18 19.43 5.59
C LEU A 23 3.98 18.76 4.93
N ARG A 24 3.36 19.47 3.99
CA ARG A 24 2.26 18.95 3.18
C ARG A 24 2.75 18.76 1.76
N GLY A 25 2.59 17.55 1.24
CA GLY A 25 2.78 17.28 -0.17
C GLY A 25 1.49 17.12 -0.95
N PHE A 26 1.65 17.22 -2.27
CA PHE A 26 0.57 17.07 -3.24
C PHE A 26 1.02 16.13 -4.34
N ALA A 27 0.13 15.20 -4.70
CA ALA A 27 0.31 14.34 -5.86
C ALA A 27 -0.98 14.29 -6.67
N ARG A 28 -0.82 14.09 -7.97
CA ARG A 28 -1.94 13.97 -8.90
C ARG A 28 -2.16 12.49 -9.23
N LEU A 29 -3.39 12.05 -9.08
CA LEU A 29 -3.81 10.69 -9.46
C LEU A 29 -4.42 10.75 -10.87
N ASP A 30 -3.72 10.27 -11.89
CA ASP A 30 -4.20 10.23 -13.28
C ASP A 30 -5.20 9.08 -13.53
N PRO A 31 -6.02 9.13 -14.59
CA PRO A 31 -6.94 8.04 -14.92
C PRO A 31 -6.17 6.72 -15.10
N GLY A 32 -6.57 5.69 -14.35
CA GLY A 32 -5.89 4.41 -14.30
C GLY A 32 -4.91 4.24 -13.13
N ASP A 33 -4.56 5.32 -12.43
CA ASP A 33 -3.64 5.26 -11.31
C ASP A 33 -4.28 4.67 -10.05
N THR A 34 -3.41 4.12 -9.20
CA THR A 34 -3.77 3.56 -7.90
C THR A 34 -2.84 4.12 -6.83
N LEU A 35 -3.43 4.75 -5.81
CA LEU A 35 -2.75 5.14 -4.59
C LEU A 35 -2.92 4.05 -3.55
N VAL A 36 -1.81 3.64 -2.92
CA VAL A 36 -1.78 2.68 -1.81
C VAL A 36 -1.14 3.36 -0.61
N MET A 37 -1.86 3.38 0.51
CA MET A 37 -1.34 3.81 1.81
C MET A 37 -1.41 2.62 2.75
N TYR A 38 -0.40 2.46 3.60
CA TYR A 38 -0.28 1.30 4.48
C TYR A 38 0.47 1.65 5.76
N THR A 39 0.26 0.88 6.82
CA THR A 39 1.10 0.87 8.03
C THR A 39 2.28 -0.08 7.87
N ASP A 40 3.35 0.16 8.61
CA ASP A 40 4.54 -0.70 8.69
C ASP A 40 4.22 -2.17 8.97
N GLY A 41 3.21 -2.49 9.78
CA GLY A 41 2.72 -3.86 9.99
C GLY A 41 2.38 -4.65 8.71
N ILE A 42 2.19 -3.97 7.56
CA ILE A 42 2.08 -4.60 6.24
C ILE A 42 3.44 -5.07 5.70
N THR A 43 4.45 -4.22 5.79
CA THR A 43 5.79 -4.48 5.23
C THR A 43 6.68 -5.27 6.18
N GLU A 44 6.53 -5.09 7.49
CA GLU A 44 7.35 -5.70 8.55
C GLU A 44 6.81 -7.08 8.99
N CYS A 45 5.79 -7.61 8.31
CA CYS A 45 5.29 -8.97 8.56
C CYS A 45 6.38 -10.02 8.23
N HIS A 46 6.77 -10.84 9.20
CA HIS A 46 7.90 -11.77 9.04
C HIS A 46 7.50 -13.15 8.50
N ASN A 47 8.43 -13.76 7.77
CA ASN A 47 8.37 -15.19 7.47
C ASN A 47 8.97 -15.99 8.63
N PRO A 48 8.25 -16.96 9.24
CA PRO A 48 8.74 -17.66 10.43
C PRO A 48 9.93 -18.61 10.16
N LYS A 49 10.17 -18.99 8.90
CA LYS A 49 11.27 -19.90 8.52
C LYS A 49 12.56 -19.15 8.22
N THR A 50 12.47 -18.01 7.56
CA THR A 50 13.64 -17.23 7.11
C THR A 50 13.92 -16.02 7.99
N GLY A 51 12.91 -15.54 8.75
CA GLY A 51 12.97 -14.27 9.46
C GLY A 51 12.88 -13.05 8.54
N GLU A 52 12.70 -13.22 7.23
CA GLU A 52 12.62 -12.10 6.30
C GLU A 52 11.26 -11.39 6.40
N GLU A 53 11.28 -10.06 6.44
CA GLU A 53 10.12 -9.21 6.27
C GLU A 53 9.46 -9.40 4.89
N PHE A 54 8.13 -9.22 4.83
CA PHE A 54 7.36 -9.26 3.61
C PHE A 54 7.88 -8.24 2.59
N GLY A 55 8.13 -7.02 3.08
CA GLY A 55 8.83 -5.98 2.37
C GLY A 55 7.98 -5.28 1.31
N LEU A 56 8.40 -4.06 0.99
CA LEU A 56 7.73 -3.17 0.04
C LEU A 56 7.71 -3.74 -1.39
N GLN A 57 8.75 -4.48 -1.78
CA GLN A 57 8.87 -5.04 -3.13
C GLN A 57 7.76 -6.06 -3.42
N ARG A 58 7.40 -6.90 -2.44
CA ARG A 58 6.32 -7.89 -2.57
C ARG A 58 4.96 -7.20 -2.64
N LEU A 59 4.73 -6.20 -1.78
CA LEU A 59 3.51 -5.38 -1.83
C LEU A 59 3.31 -4.73 -3.20
N GLN A 60 4.35 -4.08 -3.72
CA GLN A 60 4.32 -3.43 -5.04
C GLN A 60 4.04 -4.43 -6.17
N ALA A 61 4.67 -5.61 -6.12
CA ALA A 61 4.44 -6.65 -7.11
C ALA A 61 2.99 -7.14 -7.09
N LEU A 62 2.39 -7.31 -5.91
CA LEU A 62 0.99 -7.71 -5.77
C LEU A 62 0.04 -6.66 -6.35
N VAL A 63 0.22 -5.39 -5.96
CA VAL A 63 -0.63 -4.30 -6.46
C VAL A 63 -0.51 -4.18 -7.98
N ARG A 64 0.72 -4.22 -8.52
CA ARG A 64 0.94 -4.11 -9.97
C ARG A 64 0.27 -5.27 -10.73
N ARG A 65 0.44 -6.51 -10.26
CA ARG A 65 -0.15 -7.71 -10.88
C ARG A 65 -1.68 -7.71 -10.86
N ASN A 66 -2.29 -7.06 -9.87
CA ASN A 66 -3.74 -7.02 -9.69
C ASN A 66 -4.36 -5.66 -10.05
N SER A 67 -3.60 -4.75 -10.68
CA SER A 67 -4.01 -3.35 -10.91
C SER A 67 -5.32 -3.16 -11.68
N THR A 68 -5.73 -4.14 -12.50
CA THR A 68 -6.99 -4.13 -13.23
C THR A 68 -8.20 -4.59 -12.40
N ARG A 69 -7.98 -5.31 -11.28
CA ARG A 69 -9.04 -5.86 -10.42
C ARG A 69 -9.72 -4.76 -9.58
N PRO A 70 -10.93 -5.01 -9.06
CA PRO A 70 -11.56 -4.15 -8.06
C PRO A 70 -10.65 -3.93 -6.84
N ALA A 71 -10.69 -2.72 -6.27
CA ALA A 71 -9.86 -2.34 -5.11
C ALA A 71 -9.97 -3.33 -3.95
N ALA A 72 -11.20 -3.78 -3.64
CA ALA A 72 -11.46 -4.75 -2.59
C ALA A 72 -10.77 -6.10 -2.83
N GLU A 73 -10.71 -6.56 -4.08
CA GLU A 73 -10.01 -7.80 -4.44
C GLU A 73 -8.50 -7.67 -4.32
N ILE A 74 -7.94 -6.49 -4.62
CA ILE A 74 -6.51 -6.21 -4.43
C ILE A 74 -6.19 -6.25 -2.94
N ILE A 75 -7.01 -5.59 -2.10
CA ILE A 75 -6.85 -5.60 -0.63
C ILE A 75 -6.91 -7.03 -0.10
N ALA A 76 -7.93 -7.82 -0.47
CA ALA A 76 -8.04 -9.22 -0.07
C ALA A 76 -6.81 -10.04 -0.50
N THR A 77 -6.31 -9.81 -1.71
CA THR A 77 -5.11 -10.48 -2.23
C THR A 77 -3.85 -10.14 -1.41
N ILE A 78 -3.73 -8.90 -0.92
CA ILE A 78 -2.62 -8.49 -0.04
C ILE A 78 -2.68 -9.26 1.28
N PHE A 79 -3.82 -9.26 1.96
CA PHE A 79 -3.98 -9.96 3.24
C PHE A 79 -3.81 -11.47 3.10
N ASP A 80 -4.35 -12.09 2.05
CA ASP A 80 -4.14 -13.52 1.77
C ASP A 80 -2.67 -13.86 1.50
N ALA A 81 -1.92 -12.95 0.87
CA ALA A 81 -0.50 -13.14 0.64
C ALA A 81 0.29 -13.02 1.94
N MET A 82 -0.05 -12.06 2.80
CA MET A 82 0.55 -11.88 4.11
C MET A 82 0.31 -13.08 5.02
N LYS A 83 -0.93 -13.58 5.11
CA LYS A 83 -1.27 -14.80 5.86
C LYS A 83 -0.45 -16.01 5.40
N ARG A 84 -0.29 -16.16 4.08
CA ARG A 84 0.55 -17.23 3.50
C ARG A 84 2.04 -17.03 3.78
N TYR A 85 2.48 -15.79 3.89
CA TYR A 85 3.87 -15.43 4.13
C TYR A 85 4.28 -15.65 5.60
N SER A 86 3.44 -15.20 6.53
CA SER A 86 3.63 -15.38 7.98
C SER A 86 3.29 -16.79 8.45
N GLY A 87 2.44 -17.52 7.71
CA GLY A 87 1.98 -18.85 8.09
C GLY A 87 1.07 -18.85 9.32
N THR A 88 0.54 -17.69 9.72
CA THR A 88 -0.35 -17.52 10.87
C THR A 88 -1.52 -16.60 10.53
N ASP A 89 -2.63 -16.80 11.23
CA ASP A 89 -3.82 -15.94 11.19
C ASP A 89 -3.73 -14.75 12.15
N THR A 90 -2.74 -14.74 13.04
CA THR A 90 -2.54 -13.70 14.04
C THR A 90 -1.44 -12.75 13.58
N PRO A 91 -1.75 -11.47 13.28
CA PRO A 91 -0.75 -10.45 13.00
C PRO A 91 0.18 -10.20 14.19
N GLU A 92 1.45 -9.86 13.90
CA GLU A 92 2.42 -9.41 14.89
C GLU A 92 2.21 -7.95 15.32
N ASP A 93 1.60 -7.15 14.43
CA ASP A 93 1.32 -5.72 14.61
C ASP A 93 0.03 -5.31 13.86
N ASP A 94 -0.44 -4.08 14.05
CA ASP A 94 -1.62 -3.52 13.41
C ASP A 94 -1.44 -3.37 11.88
N GLN A 95 -2.30 -4.06 11.13
CA GLN A 95 -2.24 -4.11 9.67
C GLN A 95 -3.35 -3.26 9.05
N THR A 96 -2.97 -2.14 8.42
CA THR A 96 -3.91 -1.26 7.71
C THR A 96 -3.46 -1.02 6.27
N VAL A 97 -4.39 -1.14 5.33
CA VAL A 97 -4.20 -0.76 3.93
C VAL A 97 -5.40 0.07 3.47
N VAL A 98 -5.12 1.20 2.81
CA VAL A 98 -6.10 2.00 2.09
C VAL A 98 -5.70 2.04 0.62
N LEU A 99 -6.64 1.68 -0.25
CA LEU A 99 -6.42 1.69 -1.70
C LEU A 99 -7.45 2.60 -2.37
N ILE A 100 -6.96 3.58 -3.12
CA ILE A 100 -7.78 4.50 -3.90
C ILE A 100 -7.42 4.32 -5.36
N ARG A 101 -8.41 4.01 -6.20
CA ARG A 101 -8.22 3.87 -7.65
C ARG A 101 -9.00 4.93 -8.40
N ARG A 102 -8.33 5.63 -9.31
CA ARG A 102 -9.02 6.43 -10.33
C ARG A 102 -9.26 5.53 -11.54
N PRO A 103 -10.52 5.24 -11.91
CA PRO A 103 -10.78 4.42 -13.09
C PRO A 103 -10.21 5.08 -14.36
N PRO A 104 -9.91 4.30 -15.40
CA PRO A 104 -9.56 4.84 -16.71
C PRO A 104 -10.64 5.81 -17.19
N ALA A 105 -10.26 6.81 -17.97
CA ALA A 105 -11.23 7.67 -18.62
C ALA A 105 -12.12 6.81 -19.52
N VAL A 106 -13.44 6.89 -19.35
CA VAL A 106 -14.37 6.29 -20.29
C VAL A 106 -14.41 7.20 -21.51
N THR A 107 -13.85 6.77 -22.64
CA THR A 107 -14.09 7.46 -23.90
C THR A 107 -15.52 7.15 -24.34
N PRO A 108 -16.42 8.15 -24.49
CA PRO A 108 -17.76 7.88 -24.96
C PRO A 108 -17.68 7.28 -26.36
N THR A 109 -18.29 6.11 -26.55
CA THR A 109 -18.47 5.53 -27.88
C THR A 109 -19.53 6.36 -28.59
N SER A 110 -19.18 6.95 -29.73
CA SER A 110 -20.14 7.62 -30.63
C SER A 110 -21.10 6.63 -31.26
#